data_AF-A0A1D3K828-F1
#
_entry.id   AF-A0A1D3K828-F1
#
_cell.length_a   1.000
_cell.length_b   1.000
_cell.length_c   1.000
_cell.angle_alpha   90.00
_cell.angle_beta   90.00
_cell.angle_gamma   90.00
#
_symmetry.space_group_name_H-M   'P 1'
#
loop_
_entity.id
_entity.type
_entity.pdbx_description
1 polymer ?
#
loop_
_entity_poly.entity_id
_entity_poly.type
_entity_poly.pdbx_seq_one_letter_code
_entity_poly.pdbx_strand_id
1 'polypeptide(L)' 'MSNEYLIQHAVTALETIALAHRDLFQARKIGMEVVIPAEVESAYVDKHGAAGREVIDFLRGNVIL' A
#
# COMPACT_ATOMS: atom_id res chain seq x y z
N MET A 1 -12.11 3.07 -19.79
CA MET A 1 -11.33 3.76 -18.73
C MET A 1 -9.86 3.66 -19.10
N SER A 2 -9.11 4.76 -19.05
CA SER A 2 -7.66 4.71 -19.28
C SER A 2 -6.96 4.02 -18.11
N ASN A 3 -5.84 3.33 -18.38
CA ASN A 3 -5.06 2.63 -17.36
C ASN A 3 -4.59 3.61 -16.25
N GLU A 4 -4.23 4.81 -16.65
CA GLU A 4 -3.80 5.89 -15.76
C GLU A 4 -4.86 6.30 -14.74
N TYR A 5 -6.14 6.34 -15.14
CA TYR A 5 -7.25 6.63 -14.25
C TYR A 5 -7.44 5.53 -13.19
N LEU A 6 -7.26 4.26 -13.57
CA LEU A 6 -7.34 3.14 -12.64
C LEU A 6 -6.19 3.16 -11.61
N ILE A 7 -4.97 3.47 -12.06
CA ILE A 7 -3.81 3.62 -11.17
C ILE A 7 -4.06 4.73 -10.14
N GLN A 8 -4.58 5.89 -10.58
CA GLN A 8 -4.85 7.00 -9.67
C GLN A 8 -5.92 6.67 -8.63
N HIS A 9 -6.97 5.94 -9.01
CA HIS A 9 -7.97 5.42 -8.07
C HIS A 9 -7.38 4.43 -7.09
N ALA A 10 -6.54 3.50 -7.56
CA ALA A 10 -5.87 2.53 -6.70
C ALA A 10 -4.92 3.22 -5.71
N VAL A 11 -4.19 4.25 -6.13
CA VAL A 11 -3.37 5.09 -5.24
C VAL A 11 -4.23 5.76 -4.17
N THR A 12 -5.38 6.33 -4.54
CA THR A 12 -6.30 6.96 -3.57
C THR A 12 -6.87 5.94 -2.56
N ALA A 13 -7.23 4.75 -3.03
CA ALA A 13 -7.66 3.66 -2.17
C ALA A 13 -6.54 3.25 -1.20
N LEU A 14 -5.30 3.15 -1.70
CA LEU A 14 -4.13 2.82 -0.89
C LEU A 14 -3.83 3.91 0.15
N GLU A 15 -4.03 5.19 -0.15
CA GLU A 15 -3.92 6.27 0.83
C GLU A 15 -4.92 6.14 1.98
N THR A 16 -6.13 5.67 1.68
CA THR A 16 -7.16 5.43 2.70
C THR A 16 -6.80 4.21 3.56
N ILE A 17 -6.34 3.13 2.93
CA ILE A 17 -5.85 1.91 3.58
C ILE A 17 -4.63 2.21 4.47
N ALA A 18 -3.74 3.11 4.02
CA ALA A 18 -2.57 3.52 4.74
C ALA A 18 -2.92 4.17 6.09
N LEU A 19 -4.08 4.80 6.25
CA LEU A 19 -4.52 5.31 7.57
C LEU A 19 -4.75 4.19 8.59
N ALA A 20 -5.09 2.99 8.12
CA ALA A 20 -5.34 1.80 8.93
C ALA A 20 -4.17 0.78 8.89
N HIS A 21 -2.97 1.19 8.44
CA HIS A 21 -1.84 0.27 8.24
C HIS A 21 -1.48 -0.57 9.48
N ARG A 22 -1.63 0.00 10.68
CA ARG A 22 -1.40 -0.70 11.96
C ARG A 22 -2.38 -1.84 12.22
N ASP A 23 -3.67 -1.60 11.97
CA ASP A 23 -4.72 -2.60 12.16
C ASP A 23 -4.60 -3.71 11.12
N LEU A 24 -4.28 -3.34 9.86
CA LEU A 24 -4.04 -4.30 8.79
C LEU A 24 -2.82 -5.17 9.05
N PHE A 25 -1.76 -4.62 9.63
CA PHE A 25 -0.60 -5.40 10.07
C PHE A 25 -0.96 -6.43 11.15
N GLN A 26 -1.86 -6.09 12.10
CA GLN A 26 -2.38 -7.08 13.04
C GLN A 26 -3.25 -8.12 12.36
N ALA A 27 -4.09 -7.72 11.39
CA ALA A 27 -4.93 -8.63 10.63
C ALA A 27 -4.14 -9.63 9.78
N ARG A 28 -2.86 -9.38 9.48
CA ARG A 28 -1.96 -10.40 8.91
C ARG A 28 -1.79 -11.61 9.82
N LYS A 29 -1.85 -11.44 11.15
CA LYS A 29 -1.76 -12.54 12.12
C LYS A 29 -2.91 -13.54 11.99
N ILE A 30 -4.04 -13.14 11.39
CA ILE A 30 -5.19 -14.01 11.10
C ILE A 30 -5.21 -14.48 9.64
N GLY A 31 -4.11 -14.32 8.90
CA GLY A 31 -3.95 -14.83 7.54
C GLY A 31 -4.42 -13.89 6.42
N MET A 32 -4.69 -12.62 6.72
CA MET A 32 -5.05 -11.63 5.69
C MET A 32 -3.80 -11.02 5.06
N GLU A 33 -3.68 -11.06 3.73
CA GLU A 33 -2.56 -10.50 2.98
C GLU A 33 -2.99 -9.31 2.11
N VAL A 34 -2.20 -8.24 2.11
CA VAL A 34 -2.41 -7.08 1.24
C VAL A 34 -1.51 -7.23 0.01
N VAL A 35 -2.12 -7.44 -1.15
CA VAL A 35 -1.41 -7.51 -2.43
C VAL A 35 -1.57 -6.17 -3.15
N ILE A 36 -0.44 -5.54 -3.45
CA ILE A 36 -0.38 -4.25 -4.14
C ILE A 36 0.26 -4.47 -5.51
N PRO A 37 -0.44 -4.21 -6.62
CA PRO A 37 0.13 -4.32 -7.96
C PRO A 37 1.36 -3.42 -8.15
N ALA A 38 2.36 -3.89 -8.90
CA ALA A 38 3.63 -3.17 -9.07
C ALA A 38 3.47 -1.75 -9.63
N GLU A 39 2.56 -1.55 -10.58
CA GLU A 39 2.28 -0.23 -11.18
C GLU A 39 1.71 0.77 -10.14
N VAL A 40 0.88 0.28 -9.22
CA VAL A 40 0.27 1.07 -8.16
C VAL A 40 1.29 1.38 -7.07
N GLU A 41 2.13 0.40 -6.71
CA GLU A 41 3.23 0.59 -5.77
C GLU A 41 4.21 1.66 -6.26
N SER A 42 4.67 1.56 -7.51
CA SER A 42 5.58 2.55 -8.10
C SER A 42 4.94 3.94 -8.07
N ALA A 43 3.69 4.08 -8.54
CA ALA A 43 2.98 5.35 -8.52
C ALA A 43 2.80 5.93 -7.10
N TYR A 44 2.54 5.06 -6.11
CA TYR A 44 2.41 5.48 -4.72
C TYR A 44 3.74 5.93 -4.12
N VAL A 45 4.83 5.19 -4.36
CA VAL A 45 6.18 5.52 -3.88
C VAL A 45 6.71 6.77 -4.58
N ASP A 46 6.45 6.94 -5.88
CA ASP A 46 6.83 8.16 -6.62
C ASP A 46 6.13 9.40 -6.05
N LYS A 47 4.86 9.26 -5.61
CA LYS A 47 4.08 10.33 -5.01
C LYS A 47 4.54 10.69 -3.58
N HIS A 48 4.88 9.69 -2.77
CA HIS A 48 5.10 9.84 -1.32
C HIS A 48 6.56 9.69 -0.87
N GLY A 49 7.47 9.34 -1.79
CA GLY A 49 8.89 9.15 -1.52
C GLY A 49 9.18 8.02 -0.52
N ALA A 50 10.18 8.23 0.34
CA ALA A 50 10.62 7.24 1.32
C ALA A 50 9.52 6.82 2.31
N ALA A 51 8.67 7.76 2.75
CA ALA A 51 7.54 7.44 3.62
C ALA A 51 6.51 6.52 2.94
N GLY A 52 6.32 6.67 1.63
CA GLY A 52 5.47 5.77 0.85
C GLY A 52 5.99 4.33 0.83
N ARG A 53 7.32 4.17 0.68
CA ARG A 53 7.99 2.87 0.75
C ARG A 53 7.77 2.18 2.10
N GLU A 54 7.95 2.92 3.19
CA GLU A 54 7.74 2.41 4.56
C GLU A 54 6.30 1.91 4.76
N VAL A 55 5.30 2.62 4.26
CA VAL A 55 3.90 2.20 4.34
C VAL A 55 3.66 0.89 3.58
N ILE A 56 4.19 0.77 2.36
CA ILE A 56 4.08 -0.46 1.55
C ILE A 56 4.72 -1.64 2.30
N ASP A 57 5.93 -1.44 2.81
CA ASP A 57 6.66 -2.47 3.53
C ASP A 57 5.91 -2.90 4.80
N PHE A 58 5.31 -1.95 5.51
CA PHE A 58 4.48 -2.23 6.68
C PHE A 58 3.21 -3.03 6.34
N LEU A 59 2.47 -2.63 5.28
CA LEU A 59 1.29 -3.35 4.80
C LEU A 59 1.64 -4.78 4.33
N ARG A 60 2.80 -4.94 3.70
CA ARG A 60 3.36 -6.23 3.28
C ARG A 60 4.04 -7.01 4.39
N GLY A 61 4.13 -6.46 5.60
CA GLY A 61 4.79 -7.11 6.74
C GLY A 61 6.28 -7.35 6.51
N ASN A 62 6.90 -6.63 5.58
CA ASN A 62 8.34 -6.62 5.31
C ASN A 62 9.07 -5.71 6.30
N VAL A 63 8.69 -5.77 7.57
CA VAL A 63 9.26 -4.97 8.65
C VAL A 63 10.12 -5.86 9.52
N ILE A 64 11.38 -5.48 9.71
CA ILE A 64 12.24 -6.06 10.74
C ILE A 64 11.87 -5.37 12.05
N LEU A 65 11.33 -6.14 13.00
CA LEU A 65 11.00 -5.69 14.36
C LEU A 65 12.22 -5.74 15.28
#